data_AF-A0A962V065-F1
#
_entry.id   AF-A0A962V065-F1
#
_cell.length_a   1.000
_cell.length_b   1.000
_cell.length_c   1.000
_cell.angle_alpha   90.00
_cell.angle_beta   90.00
_cell.angle_gamma   90.00
#
_symmetry.space_group_name_H-M   'P 1'
#
loop_
_entity.id
_entity.type
_entity.pdbx_description
1 polymer ?
#
loop_
_entity_poly.entity_id
_entity_poly.type
_entity_poly.pdbx_seq_one_letter_code
_entity_poly.pdbx_strand_id
1 'polypeptide(L)'
;YYAMLDEVADVLRSMLLHTPPNVGGGLYDLARGIKQAAALRKLDMPQRRDLLDLFTISAAELLERWFESEPVKAAFGFDAVVGNFASPYAAGTAYVLLHHVFGEVNGQKGQWGHAVGGMGAITQAMAAEARARGVEISLDAEVSRVQVEAGRVKSVVLHDGSEIMARQVVANVNPRLLYQQ
;
A
#
# COMPACT_ATOMS: atom_id res chain seq x y z
N TYR A 1 4.11 5.51 -23.58
CA TYR A 1 4.54 5.26 -22.20
C TYR A 1 3.47 5.71 -21.21
N TYR A 2 3.31 7.03 -20.94
CA TYR A 2 2.32 7.50 -19.95
C TYR A 2 0.88 7.10 -20.24
N ALA A 3 0.43 7.16 -21.50
CA ALA A 3 -0.92 6.70 -21.86
C ALA A 3 -1.19 5.24 -21.46
N MET A 4 -0.21 4.34 -21.68
CA MET A 4 -0.31 2.93 -21.25
C MET A 4 -0.40 2.82 -19.72
N LEU A 5 0.42 3.59 -18.98
CA LEU A 5 0.37 3.59 -17.52
C LEU A 5 -0.97 4.13 -17.00
N ASP A 6 -1.49 5.20 -17.58
CA ASP A 6 -2.76 5.84 -17.18
C ASP A 6 -3.96 4.92 -17.42
N GLU A 7 -3.98 4.21 -18.54
CA GLU A 7 -5.04 3.24 -18.86
C GLU A 7 -5.09 2.10 -17.84
N VAL A 8 -3.93 1.56 -17.47
CA VAL A 8 -3.85 0.50 -16.45
C VAL A 8 -4.16 1.06 -15.06
N ALA A 9 -3.70 2.28 -14.75
CA ALA A 9 -3.94 2.94 -13.47
C ALA A 9 -5.43 3.23 -13.24
N ASP A 10 -6.17 3.64 -14.27
CA ASP A 10 -7.62 3.86 -14.18
C ASP A 10 -8.37 2.58 -13.80
N VAL A 11 -7.95 1.42 -14.33
CA VAL A 11 -8.52 0.11 -13.96
C VAL A 11 -8.22 -0.23 -12.51
N LEU A 12 -6.95 -0.10 -12.08
CA LEU A 12 -6.60 -0.36 -10.69
C LEU A 12 -7.31 0.60 -9.74
N ARG A 13 -7.48 1.87 -10.10
CA ARG A 13 -8.18 2.88 -9.26
C ARG A 13 -9.62 2.49 -9.03
N SER A 14 -10.28 1.90 -10.04
CA SER A 14 -11.65 1.38 -9.90
C SER A 14 -11.75 0.21 -8.91
N MET A 15 -10.65 -0.49 -8.64
CA MET A 15 -10.60 -1.66 -7.77
C MET A 15 -10.06 -1.37 -6.37
N LEU A 16 -9.31 -0.29 -6.17
CA LEU A 16 -8.55 -0.01 -4.94
C LEU A 16 -9.39 -0.06 -3.65
N LEU A 17 -10.59 0.52 -3.68
CA LEU A 17 -11.48 0.61 -2.52
C LEU A 17 -12.39 -0.62 -2.36
N HIS A 18 -12.22 -1.64 -3.20
CA HIS A 18 -12.98 -2.88 -3.12
C HIS A 18 -12.19 -3.95 -2.37
N THR A 19 -12.83 -4.60 -1.40
CA THR A 19 -12.26 -5.76 -0.73
C THR A 19 -12.00 -6.89 -1.74
N PRO A 20 -10.77 -7.44 -1.83
CA PRO A 20 -10.47 -8.59 -2.68
C PRO A 20 -11.26 -9.83 -2.23
N PRO A 21 -11.63 -10.73 -3.15
CA PRO A 21 -12.31 -11.97 -2.80
C PRO A 21 -11.36 -12.92 -2.04
N ASN A 22 -11.84 -13.57 -0.98
CA ASN A 22 -11.06 -14.56 -0.27
C ASN A 22 -11.04 -15.90 -1.00
N VAL A 23 -9.89 -16.59 -0.94
CA VAL A 23 -9.81 -18.00 -1.35
C VAL A 23 -10.63 -18.83 -0.36
N GLY A 24 -11.63 -19.57 -0.86
CA GLY A 24 -12.53 -20.37 -0.02
C GLY A 24 -13.75 -19.62 0.55
N GLY A 25 -13.98 -18.36 0.17
CA GLY A 25 -15.09 -17.54 0.68
C GLY A 25 -16.49 -17.83 0.13
N GLY A 26 -16.67 -18.95 -0.58
CA GLY A 26 -17.96 -19.40 -1.10
C GLY A 26 -18.55 -18.50 -2.21
N LEU A 27 -19.88 -18.58 -2.38
CA LEU A 27 -20.60 -17.91 -3.49
C LEU A 27 -20.49 -16.38 -3.44
N TYR A 28 -20.38 -15.81 -2.25
CA TYR A 28 -20.29 -14.36 -2.08
C TYR A 28 -18.95 -13.80 -2.58
N ASP A 29 -17.84 -14.45 -2.24
CA ASP A 29 -16.52 -14.08 -2.78
C ASP A 29 -16.39 -14.45 -4.27
N LEU A 30 -17.09 -15.48 -4.75
CA LEU A 30 -17.21 -15.74 -6.19
C LEU A 30 -17.89 -14.57 -6.92
N ALA A 31 -19.00 -14.05 -6.40
CA ALA A 31 -19.69 -12.90 -6.99
C ALA A 31 -18.81 -11.64 -6.99
N ARG A 32 -18.02 -11.40 -5.92
CA ARG A 32 -17.02 -10.33 -5.89
C ARG A 32 -15.92 -10.54 -6.94
N GLY A 33 -15.42 -11.77 -7.10
CA GLY A 33 -14.46 -12.13 -8.13
C GLY A 33 -14.99 -11.85 -9.53
N ILE A 34 -16.25 -12.19 -9.82
CA ILE A 34 -16.91 -11.87 -11.09
C ILE A 34 -17.00 -10.35 -11.31
N LYS A 35 -17.38 -9.58 -10.28
CA LYS A 35 -17.46 -8.12 -10.36
C LYS A 35 -16.09 -7.49 -10.67
N GLN A 36 -15.03 -7.96 -10.02
CA GLN A 36 -13.66 -7.51 -10.28
C GLN A 36 -13.18 -7.94 -11.68
N ALA A 37 -13.47 -9.17 -12.10
CA ALA A 37 -13.18 -9.64 -13.45
C ALA A 37 -13.91 -8.82 -14.52
N ALA A 38 -15.12 -8.32 -14.23
CA ALA A 38 -15.87 -7.47 -15.15
C ALA A 38 -15.15 -6.12 -15.42
N ALA A 39 -14.45 -5.56 -14.43
CA ALA A 39 -13.62 -4.37 -14.64
C ALA A 39 -12.43 -4.68 -15.56
N LEU A 40 -11.76 -5.81 -15.35
CA LEU A 40 -10.64 -6.25 -16.22
C LEU A 40 -11.11 -6.59 -17.64
N ARG A 41 -12.34 -7.08 -17.81
CA ARG A 41 -12.92 -7.38 -19.14
C ARG A 41 -13.13 -6.15 -20.01
N LYS A 42 -13.16 -4.94 -19.43
CA LYS A 42 -13.25 -3.68 -20.19
C LYS A 42 -11.96 -3.36 -20.95
N LEU A 43 -10.84 -3.94 -20.54
CA LEU A 43 -9.57 -3.80 -21.24
C LEU A 43 -9.59 -4.60 -22.54
N ASP A 44 -9.04 -4.02 -23.61
CA ASP A 44 -8.74 -4.73 -24.84
C ASP A 44 -7.53 -5.67 -24.68
N MET A 45 -7.19 -6.43 -25.72
CA MET A 45 -6.09 -7.40 -25.63
C MET A 45 -4.71 -6.76 -25.40
N PRO A 46 -4.33 -5.66 -26.09
CA PRO A 46 -3.13 -4.89 -25.75
C PRO A 46 -3.08 -4.46 -24.28
N GLN A 47 -4.13 -3.82 -23.76
CA GLN A 47 -4.17 -3.34 -22.38
C GLN A 47 -4.08 -4.46 -21.34
N ARG A 48 -4.65 -5.64 -21.63
CA ARG A 48 -4.49 -6.82 -20.76
C ARG A 48 -3.05 -7.33 -20.72
N ARG A 49 -2.32 -7.22 -21.83
CA ARG A 49 -0.88 -7.58 -21.88
C ARG A 49 -0.07 -6.56 -21.10
N ASP A 50 -0.33 -5.27 -21.29
CA ASP A 50 0.36 -4.21 -20.54
C ASP A 50 0.13 -4.36 -19.03
N LEU A 51 -1.11 -4.62 -18.62
CA LEU A 51 -1.45 -4.94 -17.23
C LEU A 51 -0.64 -6.15 -16.73
N LEU A 52 -0.64 -7.27 -17.46
CA LEU A 52 0.11 -8.46 -17.05
C LEU A 52 1.61 -8.18 -16.95
N ASP A 53 2.18 -7.51 -17.94
CA ASP A 53 3.59 -7.17 -18.00
C ASP A 53 3.98 -6.31 -16.79
N LEU A 54 3.21 -5.27 -16.47
CA LEU A 54 3.45 -4.43 -15.29
C LEU A 54 3.56 -5.23 -13.99
N PHE A 55 2.83 -6.34 -13.84
CA PHE A 55 2.90 -7.19 -12.64
C PHE A 55 3.97 -8.30 -12.70
N THR A 56 4.58 -8.55 -13.86
CA THR A 56 5.40 -9.75 -14.07
C THR A 56 6.83 -9.44 -14.52
N ILE A 57 7.05 -8.39 -15.30
CA ILE A 57 8.37 -8.04 -15.81
C ILE A 57 9.09 -7.03 -14.91
N SER A 58 10.37 -6.81 -15.17
CA SER A 58 11.16 -5.79 -14.48
C SER A 58 10.89 -4.39 -15.02
N ALA A 59 11.13 -3.36 -14.20
CA ALA A 59 11.05 -1.98 -14.65
C ALA A 59 12.04 -1.70 -15.79
N ALA A 60 13.25 -2.26 -15.71
CA ALA A 60 14.25 -2.16 -16.76
C ALA A 60 13.75 -2.73 -18.10
N GLU A 61 13.15 -3.92 -18.08
CA GLU A 61 12.59 -4.53 -19.29
C GLU A 61 11.45 -3.71 -19.88
N LEU A 62 10.56 -3.16 -19.04
CA LEU A 62 9.48 -2.30 -19.52
C LEU A 62 10.03 -1.04 -20.20
N LEU A 63 11.03 -0.39 -19.60
CA LEU A 63 11.62 0.84 -20.13
C LEU A 63 12.39 0.60 -21.45
N GLU A 64 13.04 -0.55 -21.60
CA GLU A 64 13.71 -0.95 -22.84
C GLU A 64 12.74 -1.01 -24.04
N ARG A 65 11.48 -1.38 -23.80
CA ARG A 65 10.46 -1.44 -24.85
C ARG A 65 9.99 -0.06 -25.33
N TRP A 66 10.19 0.99 -24.53
CA TRP A 66 9.68 2.34 -24.79
C TRP A 66 10.76 3.35 -25.16
N PHE A 67 12.00 3.15 -24.72
CA PHE A 67 13.05 4.15 -24.84
C PHE A 67 14.38 3.52 -25.29
N GLU A 68 15.02 4.15 -26.28
CA GLU A 68 16.34 3.73 -26.77
C GLU A 68 17.49 4.36 -25.95
N SER A 69 17.26 5.54 -25.37
CA SER A 69 18.29 6.35 -24.72
C SER A 69 18.55 5.91 -23.28
N GLU A 70 19.78 5.50 -22.97
CA GLU A 70 20.20 5.10 -21.61
C GLU A 70 19.94 6.19 -20.55
N PRO A 71 20.27 7.48 -20.77
CA PRO A 71 19.91 8.54 -19.81
C PRO A 71 18.41 8.66 -19.56
N VAL A 72 17.57 8.45 -20.58
CA VAL A 72 16.10 8.51 -20.45
C VAL A 72 15.60 7.32 -19.64
N LYS A 73 16.09 6.11 -19.94
CA LYS A 73 15.78 4.90 -19.17
C LYS A 73 16.19 5.06 -17.70
N ALA A 74 17.36 5.65 -17.42
CA ALA A 74 17.80 5.92 -16.06
C ALA A 74 16.89 6.93 -15.32
N ALA A 75 16.48 8.01 -16.00
CA ALA A 75 15.60 9.01 -15.41
C ALA A 75 14.23 8.44 -15.01
N PHE A 76 13.61 7.63 -15.86
CA PHE A 76 12.35 6.94 -15.53
C PHE A 76 12.54 5.73 -14.60
N GLY A 77 13.68 5.05 -14.68
CA GLY A 77 14.01 3.92 -13.83
C GLY A 77 14.17 4.31 -12.35
N PHE A 78 14.45 5.57 -12.05
CA PHE A 78 14.44 6.11 -10.69
C PHE A 78 13.11 5.84 -9.97
N ASP A 79 11.98 6.04 -10.66
CA ASP A 79 10.66 5.82 -10.06
C ASP A 79 10.49 4.36 -9.61
N ALA A 80 11.12 3.39 -10.27
CA ALA A 80 11.01 1.97 -9.91
C ALA A 80 11.72 1.59 -8.60
N VAL A 81 12.57 2.47 -8.05
CA VAL A 81 13.30 2.26 -6.80
C VAL A 81 12.79 3.14 -5.65
N VAL A 82 11.91 4.11 -5.91
CA VAL A 82 11.37 4.97 -4.86
C VAL A 82 10.39 4.18 -3.99
N GLY A 83 10.74 4.01 -2.70
CA GLY A 83 9.91 3.27 -1.75
C GLY A 83 9.86 1.76 -1.97
N ASN A 84 10.69 1.23 -2.88
CA ASN A 84 10.73 -0.19 -3.22
C ASN A 84 12.13 -0.77 -2.91
N PHE A 85 12.20 -1.71 -1.97
CA PHE A 85 13.47 -2.34 -1.58
C PHE A 85 13.81 -3.53 -2.49
N ALA A 86 13.90 -3.27 -3.80
CA ALA A 86 14.26 -4.26 -4.82
C ALA A 86 15.03 -3.62 -5.97
N SER A 87 15.82 -4.44 -6.70
CA SER A 87 16.51 -4.01 -7.91
C SER A 87 15.50 -3.68 -9.02
N PRO A 88 15.69 -2.62 -9.82
CA PRO A 88 14.81 -2.31 -10.96
C PRO A 88 14.86 -3.37 -12.08
N TYR A 89 15.77 -4.34 -11.98
CA TYR A 89 15.88 -5.51 -12.85
C TYR A 89 15.16 -6.75 -12.30
N ALA A 90 14.61 -6.70 -11.09
CA ALA A 90 13.85 -7.80 -10.51
C ALA A 90 12.44 -7.90 -11.13
N ALA A 91 11.94 -9.11 -11.29
CA ALA A 91 10.59 -9.37 -11.79
C ALA A 91 9.53 -8.68 -10.90
N GLY A 92 8.48 -8.15 -11.53
CA GLY A 92 7.39 -7.43 -10.87
C GLY A 92 7.69 -5.98 -10.49
N THR A 93 8.93 -5.49 -10.69
CA THR A 93 9.26 -4.08 -10.36
C THR A 93 8.69 -3.07 -11.34
N ALA A 94 8.23 -3.49 -12.52
CA ALA A 94 7.48 -2.65 -13.45
C ALA A 94 6.21 -2.05 -12.80
N TYR A 95 5.61 -2.73 -11.82
CA TYR A 95 4.46 -2.27 -11.06
C TYR A 95 4.73 -0.95 -10.33
N VAL A 96 5.98 -0.69 -9.93
CA VAL A 96 6.32 0.53 -9.18
C VAL A 96 6.21 1.76 -10.07
N LEU A 97 6.55 1.64 -11.36
CA LEU A 97 6.34 2.71 -12.35
C LEU A 97 4.85 3.07 -12.49
N LEU A 98 3.98 2.06 -12.42
CA LEU A 98 2.53 2.24 -12.40
C LEU A 98 2.04 2.86 -11.07
N HIS A 99 2.58 2.41 -9.94
CA HIS A 99 2.21 2.90 -8.62
C HIS A 99 2.42 4.42 -8.48
N HIS A 100 3.41 5.00 -9.16
CA HIS A 100 3.67 6.44 -9.09
C HIS A 100 2.69 7.31 -9.91
N VAL A 101 2.02 6.76 -10.92
CA VAL A 101 0.93 7.46 -11.65
C VAL A 101 -0.45 7.17 -11.05
N PHE A 102 -0.52 6.23 -10.12
CA PHE A 102 -1.75 5.78 -9.49
C PHE A 102 -2.35 6.81 -8.54
N GLY A 103 -1.50 7.53 -7.78
CA GLY A 103 -1.91 8.47 -6.74
C GLY A 103 -2.61 9.73 -7.26
N GLU A 104 -3.28 10.44 -6.37
CA GLU A 104 -3.95 11.72 -6.67
C GLU A 104 -3.76 12.69 -5.50
N VAL A 105 -3.54 13.97 -5.81
CA VAL A 105 -3.57 15.06 -4.82
C VAL A 105 -4.50 16.15 -5.33
N ASN A 106 -5.50 16.54 -4.52
CA ASN A 106 -6.43 17.64 -4.83
C ASN A 106 -7.12 17.52 -6.21
N GLY A 107 -7.56 16.33 -6.62
CA GLY A 107 -8.18 16.14 -7.95
C GLY A 107 -7.19 15.92 -9.09
N GLN A 108 -5.88 16.00 -8.83
CA GLN A 108 -4.84 15.86 -9.86
C GLN A 108 -4.15 14.50 -9.78
N LYS A 109 -4.40 13.66 -10.79
CA LYS A 109 -3.83 12.32 -10.94
C LYS A 109 -2.32 12.38 -11.19
N GLY A 110 -1.58 11.40 -10.66
CA GLY A 110 -0.13 11.25 -10.83
C GLY A 110 0.70 12.35 -10.18
N GLN A 111 0.10 13.23 -9.40
CA GLN A 111 0.78 14.35 -8.76
C GLN A 111 1.15 14.05 -7.31
N TRP A 112 2.24 14.69 -6.89
CA TRP A 112 2.76 14.60 -5.53
C TRP A 112 2.52 15.92 -4.81
N GLY A 113 2.13 15.80 -3.54
CA GLY A 113 1.92 16.92 -2.66
C GLY A 113 2.91 16.91 -1.53
N HIS A 114 3.37 18.09 -1.13
CA HIS A 114 4.06 18.25 0.13
C HIS A 114 3.05 18.66 1.20
N ALA A 115 3.07 17.94 2.32
CA ALA A 115 2.30 18.35 3.49
C ALA A 115 2.81 19.71 3.99
N VAL A 116 1.92 20.69 4.07
CA VAL A 116 2.25 22.00 4.67
C VAL A 116 2.59 21.78 6.14
N GLY A 117 3.80 22.19 6.56
CA GLY A 117 4.34 21.87 7.89
C GLY A 117 5.07 20.52 7.98
N GLY A 118 5.25 19.82 6.86
CA GLY A 118 5.96 18.55 6.79
C GLY A 118 5.13 17.35 7.27
N MET A 119 5.72 16.15 7.22
CA MET A 119 5.03 14.89 7.57
C MET A 119 4.50 14.87 9.01
N GLY A 120 5.13 15.60 9.93
CA GLY A 120 4.66 15.74 11.31
C GLY A 120 3.30 16.45 11.41
N ALA A 121 2.96 17.36 10.49
CA ALA A 121 1.67 18.04 10.52
C ALA A 121 0.50 17.06 10.34
N ILE A 122 0.68 16.02 9.52
CA ILE A 122 -0.34 14.98 9.29
C ILE A 122 -0.62 14.23 10.60
N THR A 123 0.43 13.73 11.27
CA THR A 123 0.27 12.95 12.50
C THR A 123 -0.26 13.79 13.65
N GLN A 124 0.10 15.08 13.72
CA GLN A 124 -0.47 16.01 14.69
C GLN A 124 -1.96 16.27 14.43
N ALA A 125 -2.38 16.44 13.18
CA ALA A 125 -3.80 16.58 12.84
C ALA A 125 -4.60 15.32 13.21
N MET A 126 -4.06 14.13 12.94
CA MET A 126 -4.66 12.85 13.35
C MET A 126 -4.78 12.75 14.89
N ALA A 127 -3.72 13.11 15.63
CA ALA A 127 -3.72 13.09 17.09
C ALA A 127 -4.73 14.08 17.69
N ALA A 128 -4.89 15.26 17.09
CA ALA A 128 -5.88 16.24 17.52
C ALA A 128 -7.31 15.71 17.34
N GLU A 129 -7.62 15.12 16.18
CA GLU A 129 -8.94 14.53 15.92
C GLU A 129 -9.22 13.32 16.83
N ALA A 130 -8.23 12.47 17.06
CA ALA A 130 -8.36 11.35 17.99
C ALA A 130 -8.70 11.83 19.41
N ARG A 131 -7.98 12.83 19.93
CA ARG A 131 -8.28 13.45 21.23
C ARG A 131 -9.66 14.09 21.26
N ALA A 132 -10.08 14.77 20.19
CA ALA A 132 -11.43 15.34 20.07
C ALA A 132 -12.54 14.27 20.15
N ARG A 133 -12.22 13.03 19.76
CA ARG A 133 -13.10 11.85 19.88
C ARG A 133 -12.97 11.11 21.22
N GLY A 134 -12.20 11.65 22.17
CA GLY A 134 -12.01 11.08 23.50
C GLY A 134 -10.92 10.01 23.58
N VAL A 135 -10.03 9.91 22.59
CA VAL A 135 -8.88 9.00 22.65
C VAL A 135 -7.79 9.60 23.55
N GLU A 136 -7.33 8.81 24.51
CA GLU A 136 -6.14 9.12 25.30
C GLU A 136 -4.88 8.72 24.54
N ILE A 137 -3.90 9.62 24.48
CA ILE A 137 -2.60 9.39 23.83
C ILE A 137 -1.51 9.59 24.85
N SER A 138 -0.85 8.49 25.22
CA SER A 138 0.32 8.49 26.10
C SER A 138 1.59 8.40 25.26
N LEU A 139 2.51 9.34 25.50
CA LEU A 139 3.88 9.30 24.96
C LEU A 139 4.81 8.70 26.01
N ASP A 140 6.02 8.30 25.58
CA ASP A 140 7.02 7.69 26.47
C ASP A 140 6.51 6.47 27.24
N ALA A 141 5.49 5.80 26.69
CA ALA A 141 4.81 4.64 27.25
C ALA A 141 5.18 3.38 26.46
N GLU A 142 6.43 2.96 26.55
CA GLU A 142 6.94 1.78 25.84
C GLU A 142 6.17 0.52 26.26
N VAL A 143 5.60 -0.20 25.30
CA VAL A 143 4.93 -1.49 25.53
C VAL A 143 5.98 -2.60 25.48
N SER A 144 6.14 -3.34 26.56
CA SER A 144 7.10 -4.46 26.64
C SER A 144 6.53 -5.79 26.17
N ARG A 145 5.22 -6.04 26.40
CA ARG A 145 4.55 -7.25 25.87
C ARG A 145 3.03 -7.10 25.79
N VAL A 146 2.44 -7.90 24.90
CA VAL A 146 0.99 -8.12 24.86
C VAL A 146 0.67 -9.42 25.62
N GLN A 147 -0.20 -9.34 26.62
CA GLN A 147 -0.63 -10.52 27.37
C GLN A 147 -1.81 -11.19 26.66
N VAL A 148 -1.67 -12.50 26.45
CA VAL A 148 -2.69 -13.33 25.81
C VAL A 148 -3.07 -14.46 26.76
N GLU A 149 -4.37 -14.64 26.98
CA GLU A 149 -4.95 -15.70 27.81
C GLU A 149 -6.00 -16.46 26.99
N ALA A 150 -5.90 -17.79 26.96
CA ALA A 150 -6.77 -18.67 26.17
C ALA A 150 -6.93 -18.23 24.69
N GLY A 151 -5.83 -17.77 24.07
CA GLY A 151 -5.80 -17.32 22.67
C GLY A 151 -6.44 -15.94 22.42
N ARG A 152 -6.75 -15.17 23.46
CA ARG A 152 -7.29 -13.81 23.35
C ARG A 152 -6.43 -12.81 24.09
N VAL A 153 -6.30 -11.61 23.53
CA VAL A 153 -5.63 -10.50 24.22
C VAL A 153 -6.37 -10.17 25.52
N LYS A 154 -5.61 -9.95 26.58
CA LYS A 154 -6.08 -9.53 27.90
C LYS A 154 -5.68 -8.08 28.20
N SER A 155 -4.42 -7.75 27.92
CA SER A 155 -3.79 -6.49 28.33
C SER A 155 -2.49 -6.22 27.58
N VAL A 156 -1.97 -5.01 27.72
CA VAL A 156 -0.60 -4.61 27.35
C VAL A 156 0.16 -4.26 28.62
N VAL A 157 1.40 -4.73 28.73
CA VAL A 157 2.30 -4.42 29.84
C VAL A 157 3.32 -3.41 29.36
N LEU A 158 3.45 -2.29 30.08
CA LEU A 158 4.42 -1.25 29.78
C LEU A 158 5.77 -1.57 30.43
N HIS A 159 6.82 -0.88 29.98
CA HIS A 159 8.18 -1.03 30.48
C HIS A 159 8.32 -0.72 31.98
N ASP A 160 7.50 0.16 32.53
CA ASP A 160 7.45 0.47 33.96
C ASP A 160 6.73 -0.62 34.80
N GLY A 161 6.23 -1.67 34.16
CA GLY A 161 5.49 -2.76 34.78
C GLY A 161 4.00 -2.51 34.95
N SER A 162 3.50 -1.33 34.58
CA SER A 162 2.06 -1.04 34.57
C SER A 162 1.34 -1.86 33.50
N GLU A 163 0.06 -2.15 33.73
CA GLU A 163 -0.74 -3.01 32.87
C GLU A 163 -2.04 -2.29 32.46
N ILE A 164 -2.30 -2.25 31.16
CA ILE A 164 -3.51 -1.64 30.58
C ILE A 164 -4.37 -2.76 30.01
N MET A 165 -5.57 -2.93 30.57
CA MET A 165 -6.54 -3.92 30.10
C MET A 165 -7.11 -3.53 28.74
N ALA A 166 -7.12 -4.47 27.79
CA ALA A 166 -7.57 -4.20 26.43
C ALA A 166 -8.31 -5.41 25.85
N ARG A 167 -9.48 -5.16 25.22
CA ARG A 167 -10.25 -6.21 24.53
C ARG A 167 -9.70 -6.54 23.15
N GLN A 168 -8.99 -5.59 22.56
CA GLN A 168 -8.39 -5.65 21.22
C GLN A 168 -7.10 -4.82 21.25
N VAL A 169 -6.08 -5.27 20.53
CA VAL A 169 -4.82 -4.56 20.35
C VAL A 169 -4.54 -4.47 18.86
N VAL A 170 -4.28 -3.25 18.40
CA VAL A 170 -3.81 -2.96 17.05
C VAL A 170 -2.38 -2.47 17.18
N ALA A 171 -1.44 -3.18 16.56
CA ALA A 171 -0.02 -2.92 16.70
C ALA A 171 0.56 -2.45 15.35
N ASN A 172 1.16 -1.25 15.34
CA ASN A 172 1.87 -0.71 14.19
C ASN A 172 3.40 -0.84 14.35
N VAL A 173 3.84 -1.95 14.95
CA VAL A 173 5.25 -2.31 15.10
C VAL A 173 5.60 -3.43 14.13
N ASN A 174 6.90 -3.67 13.91
CA ASN A 174 7.34 -4.79 13.09
C ASN A 174 6.78 -6.12 13.62
N PRO A 175 6.23 -7.02 12.78
CA PRO A 175 5.67 -8.30 13.24
C PRO A 175 6.65 -9.14 14.05
N ARG A 176 7.94 -9.09 13.72
CA ARG A 176 8.98 -9.78 14.49
C ARG A 176 9.05 -9.26 15.93
N LEU A 177 8.97 -7.94 16.13
CA LEU A 177 8.94 -7.35 17.47
C LEU A 177 7.67 -7.75 18.20
N LEU A 178 6.51 -7.74 17.53
CA LEU A 178 5.22 -8.07 18.14
C LEU A 178 5.13 -9.54 18.62
N TYR A 179 5.71 -10.48 17.86
CA TYR A 179 5.54 -11.93 18.11
C TYR A 179 6.74 -12.60 18.78
N GLN A 180 7.87 -11.91 18.94
CA GLN A 180 9.08 -12.48 19.57
C GLN A 180 9.44 -11.84 20.92
N GLN A 181 8.74 -10.78 21.31
CA GLN A 181 8.81 -10.18 22.65
C GLN A 181 7.61 -10.64 23.49
#